data_AF-A0A351FB70-F1
#
_entry.id   AF-A0A351FB70-F1
#
_cell.length_a   1.000
_cell.length_b   1.000
_cell.length_c   1.000
_cell.angle_alpha   90.00
_cell.angle_beta   90.00
_cell.angle_gamma   90.00
#
_symmetry.space_group_name_H-M   'P 1'
#
loop_
_entity.id
_entity.type
_entity.pdbx_description
1 polymer ?
#
loop_
_entity_poly.entity_id
_entity_poly.type
_entity_poly.pdbx_seq_one_letter_code
_entity_poly.pdbx_strand_id
1 'polypeptide(L)'
;KFSKLVSEVTNRHSKTVSAIEEKLAKVGAISEDKTALNEKCPVANKPAADDMFSVFEGRKIAFCCEKCKTKFNNDPASFRSKINGFQPSSDFAKIAESLKQAQLDMDNAIEAESSKLRSVSAELRSLGPEINMGWLNN
;
A
#
# COMPACT_ATOMS: atom_id res chain seq x y z
N LYS A 1 -30.30 4.53 -4.73
CA LYS A 1 -29.57 5.02 -5.93
C LYS A 1 -28.14 5.46 -5.58
N PHE A 2 -27.95 6.34 -4.58
CA PHE A 2 -26.62 6.82 -4.16
C PHE A 2 -25.70 5.76 -3.52
N SER A 3 -26.22 4.94 -2.60
CA SER A 3 -25.44 3.83 -2.02
C SER A 3 -24.89 2.87 -3.08
N LYS A 4 -25.60 2.71 -4.20
CA LYS A 4 -25.17 1.89 -5.34
C LYS A 4 -24.05 2.55 -6.17
N LEU A 5 -24.11 3.87 -6.33
CA LEU A 5 -23.04 4.64 -7.01
C LEU A 5 -21.74 4.60 -6.22
N VAL A 6 -21.81 4.82 -4.90
CA VAL A 6 -20.63 4.76 -4.02
C VAL A 6 -20.01 3.36 -4.05
N SER A 7 -20.82 2.30 -3.95
CA SER A 7 -20.30 0.93 -3.99
C SER A 7 -19.71 0.56 -5.35
N GLU A 8 -20.31 1.01 -6.46
CA GLU A 8 -19.75 0.81 -7.82
C GLU A 8 -18.39 1.50 -7.99
N VAL A 9 -18.24 2.73 -7.48
CA VAL A 9 -16.98 3.47 -7.52
C VAL A 9 -15.92 2.75 -6.67
N THR A 10 -16.21 2.44 -5.40
CA THR A 10 -15.28 1.72 -4.52
C THR A 10 -14.85 0.38 -5.10
N ASN A 11 -15.77 -0.38 -5.69
CA ASN A 11 -15.46 -1.67 -6.32
C ASN A 11 -14.53 -1.53 -7.53
N ARG A 12 -14.67 -0.47 -8.32
CA ARG A 12 -13.78 -0.21 -9.47
C ARG A 12 -12.36 0.15 -9.02
N HIS A 13 -12.24 1.03 -8.03
CA HIS A 13 -10.94 1.42 -7.48
C HIS A 13 -10.26 0.24 -6.79
N SER A 14 -11.01 -0.56 -6.00
CA SER A 14 -10.50 -1.78 -5.38
C SER A 14 -9.92 -2.77 -6.41
N LYS A 15 -10.62 -3.03 -7.52
CA LYS A 15 -10.09 -3.89 -8.60
C LYS A 15 -8.81 -3.38 -9.21
N THR A 16 -8.69 -2.06 -9.36
CA THR A 16 -7.49 -1.42 -9.93
C THR A 16 -6.32 -1.56 -8.96
N VAL A 17 -6.54 -1.30 -7.67
CA VAL A 17 -5.54 -1.50 -6.61
C VAL A 17 -5.07 -2.95 -6.56
N SER A 18 -5.98 -3.93 -6.53
CA SER A 18 -5.61 -5.36 -6.50
C SER A 18 -4.79 -5.79 -7.73
N ALA A 19 -5.13 -5.29 -8.92
CA ALA A 19 -4.35 -5.59 -10.13
C ALA A 19 -2.93 -5.01 -10.08
N ILE A 20 -2.74 -3.84 -9.45
CA ILE A 20 -1.42 -3.23 -9.25
C ILE A 20 -0.64 -3.99 -8.18
N GLU A 21 -1.27 -4.41 -7.09
CA GLU A 21 -0.66 -5.24 -6.04
C GLU A 21 -0.13 -6.57 -6.60
N GLU A 22 -0.90 -7.25 -7.44
CA GLU A 22 -0.45 -8.46 -8.13
C GLU A 22 0.79 -8.23 -9.00
N LYS A 23 0.82 -7.10 -9.73
CA LYS A 23 1.99 -6.71 -10.54
C LYS A 23 3.19 -6.39 -9.65
N LEU A 24 2.96 -5.67 -8.56
CA LEU A 24 4.00 -5.30 -7.60
C LEU A 24 4.62 -6.55 -6.97
N ALA A 25 3.81 -7.55 -6.61
CA ALA A 25 4.28 -8.83 -6.07
C ALA A 25 5.12 -9.60 -7.10
N LYS A 26 4.69 -9.66 -8.36
CA LYS A 26 5.44 -10.34 -9.43
C LYS A 26 6.80 -9.71 -9.67
N VAL A 27 6.86 -8.38 -9.80
CA VAL A 27 8.13 -7.66 -10.00
C VAL A 27 9.00 -7.71 -8.74
N GLY A 28 8.40 -7.66 -7.56
CA GLY A 28 9.11 -7.76 -6.29
C GLY A 28 9.81 -9.11 -6.07
N ALA A 29 9.34 -10.18 -6.73
CA ALA A 29 9.87 -11.55 -6.61
C ALA A 29 10.98 -11.88 -7.63
N ILE A 30 11.19 -11.03 -8.64
CA ILE A 30 12.17 -11.26 -9.71
C ILE A 30 13.30 -10.24 -9.56
N SER A 31 14.55 -10.69 -9.67
CA SER A 31 15.71 -9.80 -9.62
C SER A 31 16.59 -9.98 -10.85
N GLU A 32 17.09 -8.86 -11.38
CA GLU A 32 18.09 -8.81 -12.44
C GLU A 32 19.52 -8.70 -11.88
N ASP A 33 19.67 -8.60 -10.56
CA ASP A 33 20.96 -8.44 -9.90
C ASP A 33 21.83 -9.70 -10.08
N LYS A 34 23.04 -9.51 -10.63
CA LYS A 34 24.02 -10.61 -10.78
C LYS A 34 24.56 -11.07 -9.43
N THR A 35 24.86 -10.11 -8.56
CA THR A 35 25.41 -10.31 -7.21
C THR A 35 24.44 -9.81 -6.15
N ALA A 36 24.65 -10.20 -4.89
CA ALA A 36 23.86 -9.63 -3.80
C ALA A 36 24.14 -8.14 -3.63
N LEU A 37 23.12 -7.38 -3.23
CA LEU A 37 23.21 -5.95 -2.97
C LEU A 37 24.04 -5.63 -1.71
N ASN A 38 24.09 -6.57 -0.77
CA ASN A 38 24.65 -6.38 0.56
C ASN A 38 25.85 -7.29 0.83
N GLU A 39 26.85 -6.73 1.51
CA GLU A 39 28.02 -7.49 1.98
C GLU A 39 27.79 -8.11 3.38
N LYS A 40 26.96 -7.46 4.21
CA LYS A 40 26.62 -7.91 5.57
C LYS A 40 25.18 -8.37 5.64
N CYS A 41 24.95 -9.44 6.39
CA CYS A 41 23.64 -10.02 6.65
C CYS A 41 22.75 -9.00 7.39
N PRO A 42 21.56 -8.64 6.86
CA PRO A 42 20.69 -7.64 7.50
C PRO A 42 20.02 -8.13 8.79
N VAL A 43 20.08 -9.44 9.06
CA VAL A 43 19.50 -10.05 10.26
C VAL A 43 20.51 -10.11 11.41
N ALA A 44 21.76 -10.48 11.12
CA ALA A 44 22.78 -10.79 12.13
C ALA A 44 24.06 -9.93 12.04
N ASN A 45 24.16 -9.04 11.03
CA ASN A 45 25.31 -8.16 10.77
C ASN A 45 26.66 -8.86 10.58
N LYS A 46 26.64 -10.16 10.27
CA LYS A 46 27.81 -10.97 9.90
C LYS A 46 28.06 -10.90 8.38
N PRO A 47 29.27 -11.23 7.89
CA PRO A 47 29.51 -11.37 6.45
C PRO A 47 28.45 -12.27 5.79
N ALA A 48 27.89 -11.82 4.67
CA ALA A 48 26.92 -12.60 3.90
C ALA A 48 27.64 -13.71 3.12
N ALA A 49 26.92 -14.80 2.85
CA ALA A 49 27.37 -15.88 1.98
C ALA A 49 26.69 -15.77 0.61
N ASP A 50 27.44 -16.00 -0.47
CA ASP A 50 26.97 -15.80 -1.84
C ASP A 50 25.89 -16.81 -2.28
N ASP A 51 25.84 -17.97 -1.65
CA ASP A 51 24.92 -19.07 -1.92
C ASP A 51 23.57 -18.93 -1.19
N MET A 52 23.50 -18.08 -0.17
CA MET A 52 22.33 -17.92 0.68
C MET A 52 21.64 -16.59 0.42
N PHE A 53 20.78 -16.53 -0.60
CA PHE A 53 20.04 -15.31 -0.96
C PHE A 53 18.52 -15.50 -1.06
N SER A 54 17.81 -14.36 -1.01
CA SER A 54 16.39 -14.19 -1.34
C SER A 54 16.22 -12.94 -2.21
N VAL A 55 15.12 -12.87 -2.95
CA VAL A 55 14.74 -11.67 -3.69
C VAL A 55 13.74 -10.86 -2.88
N PHE A 56 13.96 -9.55 -2.76
CA PHE A 56 13.09 -8.63 -2.06
C PHE A 56 13.02 -7.29 -2.79
N GLU A 57 11.80 -6.83 -3.11
CA GLU A 57 11.54 -5.61 -3.90
C GLU A 57 12.38 -5.54 -5.19
N GLY A 58 12.55 -6.70 -5.83
CA GLY A 58 13.33 -6.86 -7.05
C GLY A 58 14.85 -6.89 -6.87
N ARG A 59 15.36 -6.95 -5.64
CA ARG A 59 16.79 -6.96 -5.33
C ARG A 59 17.24 -8.27 -4.70
N LYS A 60 18.46 -8.69 -5.02
CA LYS A 60 19.06 -9.91 -4.46
C LYS A 60 19.73 -9.60 -3.11
N ILE A 61 19.22 -10.21 -2.03
CA ILE A 61 19.70 -10.00 -0.67
C ILE A 61 20.34 -11.27 -0.14
N ALA A 62 21.60 -11.20 0.29
CA ALA A 62 22.35 -12.34 0.83
C ALA A 62 22.35 -12.39 2.36
N PHE A 63 22.51 -13.59 2.90
CA PHE A 63 22.46 -13.92 4.32
C PHE A 63 23.68 -14.75 4.72
N CYS A 64 24.03 -14.69 6.00
CA CYS A 64 25.15 -15.48 6.53
C CYS A 64 24.78 -16.96 6.80
N CYS A 65 23.48 -17.29 6.85
CA CYS A 65 22.99 -18.65 7.09
C CYS A 65 21.50 -18.79 6.76
N GLU A 66 21.04 -20.05 6.65
CA GLU A 66 19.64 -20.39 6.37
C GLU A 66 18.66 -19.84 7.41
N LYS A 67 18.99 -19.88 8.72
CA LYS A 67 18.12 -19.32 9.77
C LYS A 67 17.86 -17.82 9.58
N CYS A 68 18.84 -17.07 9.10
CA CYS A 68 18.67 -15.65 8.79
C CYS A 68 17.78 -15.46 7.56
N LYS A 69 17.98 -16.27 6.52
CA LYS A 69 17.13 -16.28 5.32
C LYS A 69 15.66 -16.56 5.68
N THR A 70 15.40 -17.58 6.48
CA THR A 70 14.03 -17.92 6.94
C THR A 70 13.42 -16.79 7.75
N LYS A 71 14.18 -16.19 8.68
CA LYS A 71 13.70 -15.05 9.47
C LYS A 71 13.36 -13.84 8.60
N PHE A 72 14.17 -13.59 7.57
CA PHE A 72 13.91 -12.53 6.60
C PHE A 72 12.67 -12.82 5.76
N ASN A 73 12.50 -14.02 5.23
CA ASN A 73 11.36 -14.38 4.40
C ASN A 73 10.01 -14.29 5.15
N ASN A 74 10.02 -14.50 6.47
CA ASN A 74 8.81 -14.39 7.30
C ASN A 74 8.39 -12.93 7.53
N ASP A 75 9.33 -11.99 7.57
CA ASP A 75 9.06 -10.57 7.81
C ASP A 75 10.13 -9.69 7.15
N PRO A 76 10.12 -9.58 5.82
CA PRO A 76 11.20 -8.89 5.11
C PRO A 76 11.15 -7.37 5.32
N ALA A 77 9.95 -6.81 5.55
CA ALA A 77 9.76 -5.39 5.78
C ALA A 77 10.52 -4.87 7.01
N SER A 78 10.55 -5.64 8.11
CA SER A 78 11.27 -5.27 9.33
C SER A 78 12.80 -5.23 9.18
N PHE A 79 13.35 -5.85 8.14
CA PHE A 79 14.80 -5.84 7.87
C PHE A 79 15.19 -4.88 6.75
N ARG A 80 14.23 -4.24 6.07
CA ARG A 80 14.47 -3.33 4.94
C ARG A 80 15.49 -2.25 5.26
N SER A 81 15.35 -1.59 6.40
CA SER A 81 16.27 -0.52 6.86
C SER A 81 17.64 -1.03 7.31
N LYS A 82 17.80 -2.33 7.54
CA LYS A 82 19.07 -2.96 7.95
C LYS A 82 19.92 -3.40 6.76
N ILE A 83 19.36 -3.36 5.55
CA ILE A 83 20.10 -3.59 4.32
C ILE A 83 20.83 -2.30 3.96
N ASN A 84 22.17 -2.31 4.03
CA ASN A 84 22.96 -1.12 3.76
C ASN A 84 22.79 -0.67 2.30
N GLY A 85 22.54 0.62 2.08
CA GLY A 85 22.36 1.19 0.74
C GLY A 85 21.14 0.66 -0.01
N PHE A 86 20.14 0.12 0.71
CA PHE A 86 18.97 -0.47 0.06
C PHE A 86 18.20 0.54 -0.78
N GLN A 87 17.94 0.16 -2.02
CA GLN A 87 17.00 0.79 -2.93
C GLN A 87 16.21 -0.31 -3.61
N PRO A 88 14.89 -0.20 -3.79
CA PRO A 88 14.11 -1.15 -4.59
C PRO A 88 14.60 -1.15 -6.05
N SER A 89 14.20 -2.16 -6.84
CA SER A 89 14.42 -2.10 -8.29
C SER A 89 13.65 -0.93 -8.91
N SER A 90 14.13 -0.42 -10.05
CA SER A 90 13.47 0.69 -10.75
C SER A 90 12.02 0.35 -11.13
N ASP A 91 11.78 -0.88 -11.55
CA ASP A 91 10.44 -1.35 -11.93
C ASP A 91 9.54 -1.53 -10.72
N PHE A 92 10.07 -2.06 -9.61
CA PHE A 92 9.33 -2.13 -8.36
C PHE A 92 8.95 -0.73 -7.88
N ALA A 93 9.89 0.22 -7.91
CA ALA A 93 9.66 1.60 -7.48
C ALA A 93 8.56 2.31 -8.29
N LYS A 94 8.55 2.15 -9.63
CA LYS A 94 7.52 2.73 -10.50
C LYS A 94 6.13 2.16 -10.20
N ILE A 95 6.03 0.85 -9.97
CA ILE A 95 4.75 0.21 -9.66
C ILE A 95 4.29 0.57 -8.25
N ALA A 96 5.19 0.64 -7.28
CA ALA A 96 4.89 1.08 -5.92
C ALA A 96 4.36 2.52 -5.91
N GLU A 97 4.96 3.41 -6.71
CA GLU A 97 4.46 4.78 -6.86
C GLU A 97 3.09 4.82 -7.53
N SER A 98 2.88 4.02 -8.58
CA SER A 98 1.58 3.89 -9.25
C SER A 98 0.49 3.36 -8.30
N LEU A 99 0.85 2.41 -7.41
CA LEU A 99 -0.04 1.89 -6.39
C LEU A 99 -0.45 2.97 -5.40
N LYS A 100 0.53 3.72 -4.89
CA LYS A 100 0.31 4.84 -3.97
C LYS A 100 -0.58 5.91 -4.60
N GLN A 101 -0.33 6.25 -5.86
CA GLN A 101 -1.16 7.21 -6.57
C GLN A 101 -2.60 6.70 -6.75
N ALA A 102 -2.79 5.42 -7.11
CA ALA A 102 -4.12 4.83 -7.22
C ALA A 102 -4.90 4.82 -5.90
N GLN A 103 -4.21 4.64 -4.76
CA GLN A 103 -4.80 4.73 -3.42
C GLN A 103 -5.22 6.17 -3.11
N LEU A 104 -4.35 7.16 -3.38
CA LEU A 104 -4.68 8.58 -3.19
C LEU A 104 -5.84 9.02 -4.07
N ASP A 105 -5.90 8.57 -5.32
CA ASP A 105 -7.01 8.88 -6.24
C ASP A 105 -8.33 8.29 -5.73
N MET A 106 -8.30 7.10 -5.12
CA MET A 106 -9.48 6.51 -4.47
C MET A 106 -9.93 7.33 -3.27
N ASP A 107 -9.01 7.76 -2.40
CA ASP A 107 -9.32 8.58 -1.22
C ASP A 107 -9.93 9.93 -1.63
N ASN A 108 -9.32 10.59 -2.62
CA ASN A 108 -9.83 11.83 -3.19
C ASN A 108 -11.23 11.66 -3.79
N ALA A 109 -11.50 10.53 -4.46
CA ALA A 109 -12.82 10.23 -5.00
C ALA A 109 -13.86 10.02 -3.89
N ILE A 110 -13.50 9.33 -2.81
CA ILE A 110 -14.37 9.13 -1.64
C ILE A 110 -14.68 10.47 -0.97
N GLU A 111 -13.68 11.33 -0.81
CA GLU A 111 -13.87 12.65 -0.22
C GLU A 111 -14.78 13.53 -1.08
N ALA A 112 -14.58 13.54 -2.41
CA ALA A 112 -15.41 14.29 -3.35
C ALA A 112 -16.88 13.85 -3.30
N GLU A 113 -17.16 12.54 -3.28
CA GLU A 113 -18.52 12.02 -3.13
C GLU A 113 -19.10 12.32 -1.75
N SER A 114 -18.30 12.22 -0.70
CA SER A 114 -18.71 12.56 0.68
C SER A 114 -19.10 14.04 0.82
N SER A 115 -18.37 14.94 0.14
CA SER A 115 -18.68 16.37 0.10
C SER A 115 -20.03 16.67 -0.57
N LYS A 116 -20.29 16.05 -1.73
CA LYS A 116 -21.58 16.15 -2.42
C LYS A 116 -22.73 15.63 -1.56
N LEU A 117 -22.52 14.54 -0.82
CA LEU A 117 -23.53 14.02 0.11
C LEU A 117 -23.85 15.01 1.23
N ARG A 118 -22.83 15.70 1.77
CA ARG A 118 -23.03 16.74 2.81
C ARG A 118 -23.83 17.92 2.25
N SER A 119 -23.55 18.37 1.03
CA SER A 119 -24.29 19.49 0.42
C SER A 119 -25.76 19.14 0.16
N VAL A 120 -26.02 17.97 -0.43
CA VAL A 120 -27.40 17.48 -0.65
C VAL A 120 -28.14 17.32 0.68
N SER A 121 -27.47 16.82 1.72
CA SER A 121 -28.09 16.73 3.05
C SER A 121 -28.39 18.10 3.67
N ALA A 122 -27.56 19.12 3.43
CA ALA A 122 -27.80 20.47 3.93
C ALA A 122 -28.99 21.12 3.22
N GLU A 123 -29.09 20.94 1.91
CA GLU A 123 -30.21 21.41 1.10
C GLU A 123 -31.53 20.74 1.55
N LEU A 124 -31.54 19.41 1.69
CA LEU A 124 -32.70 18.68 2.21
C LEU A 124 -33.14 19.15 3.60
N ARG A 125 -32.19 19.50 4.49
CA ARG A 125 -32.51 20.07 5.81
C ARG A 125 -33.15 21.45 5.70
N SER A 126 -32.72 22.28 4.76
CA SER A 126 -33.31 23.61 4.53
C SER A 126 -34.72 23.57 3.94
N LEU A 127 -35.07 22.47 3.26
CA LEU A 127 -36.40 22.24 2.69
C LEU A 127 -37.36 21.52 3.65
N GLY A 128 -36.86 21.02 4.78
CA GLY A 128 -37.70 20.42 5.82
C GLY A 128 -38.52 21.49 6.54
N PRO A 129 -39.74 21.17 7.03
CA PRO A 129 -40.49 22.13 7.83
C PRO A 129 -39.65 22.53 9.04
N GLU A 130 -39.64 23.83 9.39
CA GLU A 130 -39.13 24.29 10.67
C GLU A 130 -39.99 23.67 11.78
N ILE A 131 -39.63 22.48 12.25
CA ILE A 131 -40.18 21.96 13.50
C ILE A 131 -39.51 22.77 14.61
N ASN A 132 -40.12 23.90 14.94
CA ASN A 132 -39.84 24.62 16.17
C ASN A 132 -40.28 23.70 17.32
N MET A 133 -39.41 22.80 17.75
CA MET A 133 -39.56 22.00 18.96
C MET A 133 -39.35 22.94 20.15
N GLY A 134 -40.30 23.87 20.32
CA GLY A 134 -40.38 24.73 21.47
C GLY A 134 -40.40 23.85 22.70
N TRP A 135 -39.35 23.95 23.51
CA TRP A 135 -39.46 23.69 24.93
C TRP A 135 -40.52 24.65 25.46
N LEU A 136 -41.78 24.20 25.43
CA LEU A 136 -42.83 24.81 26.21
C LEU A 136 -42.44 24.59 27.67
N ASN A 137 -41.79 25.59 28.24
CA ASN A 137 -41.68 25.76 29.67
C ASN A 137 -43.10 25.71 30.24
N ASN A 138 -43.41 24.65 31.00
CA ASN A 138 -44.53 24.63 31.94
C ASN A 138 -44.20 23.68 33.09
#